data_AF-A0A538TRY6-F1
#
_entry.id   AF-A0A538TRY6-F1
#
_cell.length_a   1.000
_cell.length_b   1.000
_cell.length_c   1.000
_cell.angle_alpha   90.00
_cell.angle_beta   90.00
_cell.angle_gamma   90.00
#
_symmetry.space_group_name_H-M   'P 1'
#
loop_
_entity.id
_entity.type
_entity.pdbx_description
1 polymer ?
#
loop_
_entity_poly.entity_id
_entity_poly.type
_entity_poly.pdbx_seq_one_letter_code
_entity_poly.pdbx_strand_id
1 'polypeptide(L)'
;MTTRSVVSRASRAFPLVVLLLAGLLASHPGVSGGGSDATGAGGKVPPGMSAVEADTLLKSYAKDRAETDEWLKTSSTSYLATIQRRDFGDRASLTVGGAPGNDVRIEDPDVKPRHLRVTVMGDSFRVEALDPGARFKVKDVEMTSATLAGSGIKVGRFSLRLSHQRFPAIIVFDPQSPRFKLYKGMRWFTPDLSYHIVTALTNNPKPDTTIILSTRGNRRRAVRVGWFDFKIKGTSCRLEATRLLEPGVGEKEFGLFFTDATTGKQTYSVGRYLDAKPLPDGRYVLDFNMCYDPACAYSDHYNCPIPPRENRLKVAIRAGQMDAHYMH
;
A
#
# COMPACT_ATOMS: atom_id res chain seq x y z
N MET A 1 2.94 1.40 -8.52
CA MET A 1 3.40 1.16 -7.14
C MET A 1 2.52 1.89 -6.13
N THR A 2 1.73 1.14 -5.35
CA THR A 2 1.06 1.65 -4.14
C THR A 2 2.11 1.96 -3.09
N THR A 3 1.95 3.02 -2.30
CA THR A 3 2.99 3.51 -1.37
C THR A 3 3.39 2.49 -0.30
N ARG A 4 2.54 1.49 0.00
CA ARG A 4 2.91 0.34 0.86
C ARG A 4 3.90 -0.63 0.20
N SER A 5 3.95 -0.71 -1.14
CA SER A 5 5.05 -1.35 -1.87
C SER A 5 6.37 -0.60 -1.73
N VAL A 6 6.38 0.67 -1.33
CA VAL A 6 7.60 1.44 -1.05
C VAL A 6 8.07 1.19 0.39
N VAL A 7 7.16 1.22 1.37
CA VAL A 7 7.48 0.88 2.77
C VAL A 7 7.90 -0.59 2.90
N SER A 8 7.20 -1.53 2.23
CA SER A 8 7.59 -2.95 2.17
C SER A 8 8.88 -3.21 1.40
N ARG A 9 9.34 -2.31 0.52
CA ARG A 9 10.63 -2.45 -0.19
C ARG A 9 11.78 -1.81 0.58
N ALA A 10 11.53 -0.74 1.35
CA ALA A 10 12.55 -0.09 2.18
C ALA A 10 13.03 -0.97 3.34
N SER A 11 12.20 -1.86 3.86
CA SER A 11 12.53 -2.78 4.97
C SER A 11 13.05 -4.17 4.54
N ARG A 12 13.14 -4.45 3.23
CA ARG A 12 13.68 -5.72 2.69
C ARG A 12 15.15 -5.59 2.30
N ALA A 13 16.00 -5.41 3.31
CA ALA A 13 17.45 -5.56 3.17
C ALA A 13 18.00 -6.33 4.38
N PHE A 14 17.59 -7.59 4.55
CA PHE A 14 18.34 -8.57 5.36
C PHE A 14 18.20 -9.96 4.71
N PRO A 15 19.29 -10.75 4.62
CA PRO A 15 19.27 -12.03 3.93
C PRO A 15 18.50 -13.09 4.73
N LEU A 16 17.79 -13.94 4.00
CA LEU A 16 17.23 -15.20 4.50
C LEU A 16 18.35 -16.02 5.16
N VAL A 17 18.27 -16.23 6.47
CA VAL A 17 18.97 -17.34 7.12
C VAL A 17 18.02 -18.54 7.06
N VAL A 18 18.38 -19.49 6.20
CA VAL A 18 17.74 -20.81 6.12
C VAL A 18 18.28 -21.64 7.29
N LEU A 19 17.43 -21.99 8.26
CA LEU A 19 17.76 -23.05 9.22
C LEU A 19 17.19 -24.39 8.72
N LEU A 20 18.08 -25.24 8.22
CA LEU A 20 17.88 -26.67 8.10
C LEU A 20 18.08 -27.30 9.48
N LEU A 21 17.04 -27.90 10.06
CA LEU A 21 17.16 -28.75 11.25
C LEU A 21 16.89 -30.20 10.85
N ALA A 22 17.98 -30.95 10.72
CA ALA A 22 17.98 -32.41 10.75
C ALA A 22 17.76 -32.89 12.20
N GLY A 23 16.89 -33.88 12.37
CA GLY A 23 16.51 -34.39 13.68
C GLY A 23 17.59 -35.23 14.34
N LEU A 24 17.54 -35.31 15.67
CA LEU A 24 17.96 -36.48 16.43
C LEU A 24 17.04 -36.62 17.65
N LEU A 25 16.49 -37.82 17.80
CA LEU A 25 15.75 -38.28 18.98
C LEU A 25 16.71 -38.48 20.16
N ALA A 26 16.31 -38.03 21.35
CA ALA A 26 16.63 -38.69 22.61
C ALA A 26 15.55 -38.35 23.65
N SER A 27 15.19 -39.37 24.41
CA SER A 27 14.02 -39.50 25.29
C SER A 27 14.37 -39.44 26.79
N HIS A 28 13.33 -39.23 27.63
CA HIS A 28 13.19 -39.50 29.10
C HIS A 28 13.32 -38.28 30.07
N PRO A 29 12.74 -38.31 31.30
CA PRO A 29 11.35 -37.90 31.57
C PRO A 29 11.15 -36.92 32.76
N GLY A 30 9.96 -36.31 32.81
CA GLY A 30 9.17 -35.95 34.02
C GLY A 30 9.74 -35.02 35.10
N VAL A 31 9.05 -33.90 35.38
CA VAL A 31 8.59 -33.49 36.73
C VAL A 31 7.42 -32.50 36.59
N SER A 32 6.39 -32.74 37.39
CA SER A 32 5.16 -31.96 37.57
C SER A 32 5.34 -30.77 38.52
N GLY A 33 4.59 -29.68 38.30
CA GLY A 33 4.19 -28.78 39.40
C GLY A 33 3.91 -27.33 39.02
N GLY A 34 2.72 -26.84 39.39
CA GLY A 34 2.49 -25.46 39.79
C GLY A 34 1.92 -24.52 38.73
N GLY A 35 0.63 -24.20 38.83
CA GLY A 35 -0.05 -23.22 38.00
C GLY A 35 0.35 -21.78 38.28
N SER A 36 0.14 -20.93 37.28
CA SER A 36 -0.27 -19.53 37.49
C SER A 36 -1.02 -19.05 36.25
N ASP A 37 -2.20 -18.49 36.50
CA ASP A 37 -3.06 -17.85 35.52
C ASP A 37 -2.35 -16.64 34.91
N ALA A 38 -2.09 -16.71 33.60
CA ALA A 38 -1.76 -15.56 32.79
C ALA A 38 -2.90 -15.35 31.79
N THR A 39 -3.74 -14.35 32.07
CA THR A 39 -4.83 -13.87 31.23
C THR A 39 -4.34 -13.57 29.80
N GLY A 40 -4.79 -14.38 28.85
CA GLY A 40 -4.26 -14.46 27.50
C GLY A 40 -4.56 -13.26 26.60
N ALA A 41 -3.51 -12.66 26.06
CA ALA A 41 -3.50 -11.94 24.79
C ALA A 41 -3.27 -12.91 23.61
N GLY A 42 -3.90 -14.09 23.66
CA GLY A 42 -3.71 -15.16 22.68
C GLY A 42 -4.58 -14.93 21.45
N GLY A 43 -4.00 -14.44 20.35
CA GLY A 43 -4.66 -14.51 19.03
C GLY A 43 -5.04 -15.97 18.74
N LYS A 44 -6.22 -16.20 18.15
CA LYS A 44 -6.69 -17.57 17.85
C LYS A 44 -5.72 -18.25 16.90
N VAL A 45 -5.05 -19.30 17.36
CA VAL A 45 -4.08 -20.08 16.58
C VAL A 45 -4.82 -21.17 15.79
N PRO A 46 -4.62 -21.28 14.47
CA PRO A 46 -5.23 -22.35 13.68
C PRO A 46 -4.57 -23.72 13.99
N PRO A 47 -5.31 -24.84 13.84
CA PRO A 47 -4.74 -26.17 13.98
C PRO A 47 -3.52 -26.37 13.05
N GLY A 48 -2.43 -26.92 13.58
CA GLY A 48 -1.21 -27.19 12.82
C GLY A 48 -0.17 -26.07 12.79
N MET A 49 -0.43 -24.92 13.41
CA MET A 49 0.56 -23.85 13.61
C MET A 49 1.23 -24.02 14.98
N SER A 50 2.56 -24.03 15.00
CA SER A 50 3.34 -24.11 16.25
C SER A 50 3.26 -22.81 17.06
N ALA A 51 3.53 -22.91 18.37
CA ALA A 51 3.56 -21.73 19.24
C ALA A 51 4.64 -20.70 18.82
N VAL A 52 5.79 -21.18 18.32
CA VAL A 52 6.89 -20.32 17.87
C VAL A 52 6.51 -19.58 16.58
N GLU A 53 5.86 -20.24 15.63
CA GLU A 53 5.35 -19.60 14.41
C GLU A 53 4.29 -18.55 14.75
N ALA A 54 3.35 -18.88 15.65
CA ALA A 54 2.33 -17.96 16.10
C ALA A 54 2.92 -16.70 16.76
N ASP A 55 3.85 -16.86 17.69
CA ASP A 55 4.55 -15.75 18.35
C ASP A 55 5.33 -14.89 17.35
N THR A 56 6.00 -15.52 16.39
CA THR A 56 6.72 -14.82 15.31
C THR A 56 5.79 -13.96 14.47
N LEU A 57 4.62 -14.48 14.07
CA LEU A 57 3.62 -13.73 13.31
C LEU A 57 3.06 -12.56 14.12
N LEU A 58 2.68 -12.79 15.37
CA LEU A 58 2.15 -11.75 16.25
C LEU A 58 3.15 -10.59 16.45
N LYS A 59 4.42 -10.90 16.70
CA LYS A 59 5.50 -9.90 16.77
C LYS A 59 5.67 -9.16 15.45
N SER A 60 5.59 -9.86 14.31
CA SER A 60 5.69 -9.23 13.00
C SER A 60 4.55 -8.24 12.74
N TYR A 61 3.32 -8.54 13.19
CA TYR A 61 2.19 -7.62 13.07
C TYR A 61 2.36 -6.40 13.96
N ALA A 62 2.79 -6.58 15.20
CA ALA A 62 3.04 -5.47 16.12
C ALA A 62 4.10 -4.51 15.54
N LYS A 63 5.18 -5.07 14.99
CA LYS A 63 6.22 -4.30 14.31
C LYS A 63 5.69 -3.53 13.08
N ASP A 64 5.01 -4.21 12.15
CA ASP A 64 4.45 -3.56 10.94
C ASP A 64 3.49 -2.41 11.29
N ARG A 65 2.64 -2.61 12.31
CA ARG A 65 1.69 -1.59 12.77
C ARG A 65 2.42 -0.37 13.35
N ALA A 66 3.44 -0.60 14.17
CA ALA A 66 4.26 0.48 14.75
C ALA A 66 5.03 1.25 13.67
N GLU A 67 5.67 0.54 12.72
CA GLU A 67 6.40 1.16 11.61
C GLU A 67 5.45 1.96 10.69
N THR A 68 4.25 1.45 10.42
CA THR A 68 3.26 2.15 9.62
C THR A 68 2.77 3.42 10.33
N ASP A 69 2.55 3.36 11.64
CA ASP A 69 2.09 4.49 12.46
C ASP A 69 3.16 5.59 12.52
N GLU A 70 4.41 5.19 12.73
CA GLU A 70 5.55 6.10 12.71
C GLU A 70 5.72 6.75 11.33
N TRP A 71 5.71 5.94 10.25
CA TRP A 71 5.80 6.46 8.89
C TRP A 71 4.69 7.46 8.55
N LEU A 72 3.45 7.19 8.97
CA LEU A 72 2.33 8.10 8.76
C LEU A 72 2.56 9.46 9.42
N LYS A 73 3.11 9.46 10.64
CA LYS A 73 3.35 10.65 11.46
C LYS A 73 4.55 11.48 11.02
N THR A 74 5.62 10.84 10.55
CA THR A 74 6.91 11.52 10.42
C THR A 74 7.45 11.60 9.00
N SER A 75 6.98 10.76 8.08
CA SER A 75 7.49 10.81 6.71
C SER A 75 6.96 12.03 5.94
N SER A 76 7.87 12.80 5.34
CA SER A 76 7.55 13.89 4.40
C SER A 76 6.84 13.43 3.12
N THR A 77 6.68 12.13 2.92
CA THR A 77 5.94 11.53 1.80
C THR A 77 4.81 10.61 2.26
N SER A 78 4.41 10.72 3.53
CA SER A 78 3.26 10.00 4.07
C SER A 78 1.95 10.47 3.42
N TYR A 79 0.88 9.72 3.63
CA TYR A 79 -0.45 10.14 3.14
C TYR A 79 -0.89 11.48 3.73
N LEU A 80 -0.47 11.80 4.96
CA LEU A 80 -0.78 13.06 5.64
C LEU A 80 -0.03 14.25 5.05
N ALA A 81 1.15 14.03 4.46
CA ALA A 81 1.91 15.09 3.81
C ALA A 81 1.25 15.59 2.51
N THR A 82 0.32 14.84 1.91
CA THR A 82 -0.29 15.30 0.65
C THR A 82 -1.18 16.52 0.85
N ILE A 83 -0.99 17.55 0.02
CA ILE A 83 -1.73 18.82 0.08
C ILE A 83 -2.38 19.22 -1.25
N GLN A 84 -1.98 18.58 -2.35
CA GLN A 84 -2.50 18.90 -3.67
C GLN A 84 -2.33 17.72 -4.63
N ARG A 85 -3.29 17.56 -5.55
CA ARG A 85 -3.13 16.81 -6.80
C ARG A 85 -3.50 17.69 -7.98
N ARG A 86 -2.74 17.63 -9.07
CA ARG A 86 -3.12 18.17 -10.37
C ARG A 86 -3.02 17.09 -11.44
N ASP A 87 -4.17 16.75 -12.01
CA ASP A 87 -4.27 15.86 -13.17
C ASP A 87 -3.88 16.63 -14.46
N PHE A 88 -3.20 15.93 -15.38
CA PHE A 88 -2.85 16.50 -16.69
C PHE A 88 -4.09 16.68 -17.57
N GLY A 89 -5.04 15.73 -17.51
CA GLY A 89 -6.17 15.66 -18.43
C GLY A 89 -5.66 15.47 -19.86
N ASP A 90 -6.15 16.29 -20.79
CA ASP A 90 -5.73 16.26 -22.20
C ASP A 90 -4.43 17.04 -22.46
N ARG A 91 -3.85 17.65 -21.43
CA ARG A 91 -2.63 18.47 -21.59
C ARG A 91 -1.39 17.60 -21.57
N ALA A 92 -0.45 17.90 -22.45
CA ALA A 92 0.85 17.23 -22.48
C ALA A 92 1.78 17.67 -21.33
N SER A 93 1.64 18.92 -20.85
CA SER A 93 2.52 19.48 -19.82
C SER A 93 1.79 20.29 -18.76
N LEU A 94 2.39 20.35 -17.57
CA LEU A 94 2.01 21.19 -16.45
C LEU A 94 3.20 22.01 -15.98
N THR A 95 2.92 23.19 -15.43
CA THR A 95 3.90 24.10 -14.83
C THR A 95 3.86 24.04 -13.31
N VAL A 96 5.04 24.17 -12.70
CA VAL A 96 5.24 24.20 -11.24
C VAL A 96 5.98 25.48 -10.87
N GLY A 97 5.52 26.21 -9.86
CA GLY A 97 6.23 27.40 -9.35
C GLY A 97 5.44 28.21 -8.33
N GLY A 98 6.05 29.27 -7.82
CA GLY A 98 5.43 30.13 -6.80
C GLY A 98 4.36 31.10 -7.33
N ALA A 99 4.40 31.44 -8.62
CA ALA A 99 3.46 32.40 -9.19
C ALA A 99 2.04 31.81 -9.35
N PRO A 100 0.97 32.63 -9.21
CA PRO A 100 -0.42 32.19 -9.38
C PRO A 100 -0.77 31.53 -10.72
N GLY A 101 0.00 31.82 -11.78
CA GLY A 101 -0.25 31.28 -13.13
C GLY A 101 0.25 29.85 -13.37
N ASN A 102 0.85 29.18 -12.37
CA ASN A 102 1.27 27.79 -12.52
C ASN A 102 0.12 26.81 -12.26
N ASP A 103 0.14 25.68 -12.96
CA ASP A 103 -0.83 24.60 -12.76
C ASP A 103 -0.73 23.95 -11.37
N VAL A 104 0.50 23.87 -10.87
CA VAL A 104 0.87 23.41 -9.54
C VAL A 104 1.62 24.55 -8.84
N ARG A 105 0.91 25.26 -7.97
CA ARG A 105 1.48 26.34 -7.18
C ARG A 105 2.03 25.79 -5.87
N ILE A 106 3.31 26.04 -5.60
CA ILE A 106 3.97 25.70 -4.34
C ILE A 106 4.79 26.92 -3.89
N GLU A 107 4.70 27.25 -2.61
CA GLU A 107 5.31 28.46 -2.05
C GLU A 107 6.41 28.10 -1.06
N ASP A 108 7.64 28.49 -1.41
CA ASP A 108 8.85 28.29 -0.62
C ASP A 108 9.92 29.26 -1.15
N PRO A 109 10.80 29.83 -0.30
CA PRO A 109 11.83 30.79 -0.72
C PRO A 109 12.74 30.30 -1.86
N ASP A 110 12.97 28.99 -1.96
CA ASP A 110 13.81 28.40 -3.00
C ASP A 110 13.05 28.19 -4.32
N VAL A 111 11.73 28.38 -4.33
CA VAL A 111 10.87 28.17 -5.49
C VAL A 111 10.66 29.46 -6.29
N LYS A 112 11.31 29.51 -7.44
CA LYS A 112 11.12 30.55 -8.48
C LYS A 112 9.66 30.70 -8.94
N PRO A 113 9.26 31.90 -9.43
CA PRO A 113 7.90 32.17 -9.94
C PRO A 113 7.41 31.16 -10.98
N ARG A 114 8.26 30.78 -11.95
CA ARG A 114 8.03 29.67 -12.88
C ARG A 114 9.20 28.71 -12.77
N HIS A 115 9.06 27.67 -11.94
CA HIS A 115 10.17 26.82 -11.55
C HIS A 115 10.44 25.71 -12.58
N LEU A 116 9.44 24.86 -12.82
CA LEU A 116 9.57 23.68 -13.70
C LEU A 116 8.43 23.61 -14.71
N ARG A 117 8.72 22.90 -15.81
CA ARG A 117 7.73 22.23 -16.65
C ARG A 117 7.87 20.73 -16.47
N VAL A 118 6.73 20.05 -16.36
CA VAL A 118 6.64 18.60 -16.37
C VAL A 118 5.80 18.18 -17.56
N THR A 119 6.35 17.38 -18.46
CA THR A 119 5.71 16.91 -19.69
C THR A 119 5.59 15.39 -19.66
N VAL A 120 4.42 14.85 -20.00
CA VAL A 120 4.24 13.40 -20.16
C VAL A 120 4.89 12.96 -21.47
N MET A 121 5.76 11.94 -21.41
CA MET A 121 6.44 11.34 -22.56
C MET A 121 6.21 9.83 -22.55
N GLY A 122 5.17 9.38 -23.25
CA GLY A 122 4.76 7.97 -23.21
C GLY A 122 4.47 7.55 -21.76
N ASP A 123 5.23 6.58 -21.25
CA ASP A 123 5.11 6.07 -19.88
C ASP A 123 6.02 6.79 -18.86
N SER A 124 6.66 7.89 -19.27
CA SER A 124 7.62 8.68 -18.47
C SER A 124 7.20 10.16 -18.36
N PHE A 125 7.97 10.92 -17.58
CA PHE A 125 7.83 12.36 -17.40
C PHE A 125 9.16 13.04 -17.68
N ARG A 126 9.15 14.05 -18.55
CA ARG A 126 10.25 15.00 -18.73
C ARG A 126 10.06 16.16 -17.77
N VAL A 127 11.04 16.40 -16.91
CA VAL A 127 11.06 17.53 -15.97
C VAL A 127 12.15 18.48 -16.41
N GLU A 128 11.84 19.76 -16.53
CA GLU A 128 12.75 20.79 -17.03
C GLU A 128 12.61 22.08 -16.21
N ALA A 129 13.74 22.64 -15.78
CA ALA A 129 13.81 23.95 -15.17
C ALA A 129 13.44 25.03 -16.20
N LEU A 130 12.55 25.94 -15.82
CA LEU A 130 12.10 27.07 -16.64
C LEU A 130 12.84 28.38 -16.29
N ASP A 131 13.50 28.42 -15.14
CA ASP A 131 14.27 29.56 -14.66
C ASP A 131 15.74 29.16 -14.50
N PRO A 132 16.74 30.02 -14.83
CA PRO A 132 18.16 29.69 -14.70
C PRO A 132 18.59 29.27 -13.29
N GLY A 133 17.91 29.77 -12.25
CA GLY A 133 18.12 29.42 -10.85
C GLY A 133 17.21 28.31 -10.33
N ALA A 134 16.31 27.76 -11.14
CA ALA A 134 15.46 26.64 -10.73
C ALA A 134 16.21 25.31 -10.77
N ARG A 135 16.00 24.50 -9.74
CA ARG A 135 16.65 23.20 -9.55
C ARG A 135 15.66 22.26 -8.88
N PHE A 136 15.74 20.98 -9.21
CA PHE A 136 15.00 19.94 -8.51
C PHE A 136 15.93 18.78 -8.18
N LYS A 137 15.59 18.00 -7.16
CA LYS A 137 16.36 16.81 -6.80
C LYS A 137 15.63 15.54 -7.18
N VAL A 138 16.35 14.58 -7.74
CA VAL A 138 15.90 13.19 -7.87
C VAL A 138 16.72 12.38 -6.88
N LYS A 139 16.05 11.82 -5.86
CA LYS A 139 16.73 11.36 -4.64
C LYS A 139 17.53 12.54 -4.04
N ASP A 140 18.85 12.44 -4.02
CA ASP A 140 19.75 13.46 -3.46
C ASP A 140 20.61 14.17 -4.53
N VAL A 141 20.36 13.88 -5.81
CA VAL A 141 21.07 14.49 -6.94
C VAL A 141 20.28 15.67 -7.47
N GLU A 142 20.90 16.85 -7.49
CA GLU A 142 20.32 18.06 -8.05
C GLU A 142 20.44 18.10 -9.58
N MET A 143 19.36 18.52 -10.24
CA MET A 143 19.22 18.50 -11.69
C MET A 143 18.47 19.74 -12.18
N THR A 144 18.71 20.10 -13.44
CA THR A 144 17.93 21.09 -14.20
C THR A 144 17.03 20.44 -15.23
N SER A 145 17.33 19.19 -15.63
CA SER A 145 16.42 18.40 -16.45
C SER A 145 16.60 16.90 -16.24
N ALA A 146 15.54 16.12 -16.42
CA ALA A 146 15.56 14.67 -16.35
C ALA A 146 14.35 14.06 -17.06
N THR A 147 14.49 12.83 -17.54
CA THR A 147 13.35 12.00 -17.99
C THR A 147 13.21 10.82 -17.03
N LEU A 148 12.02 10.67 -16.43
CA LEU A 148 11.78 9.79 -15.30
C LEU A 148 10.59 8.86 -15.60
N ALA A 149 10.75 7.55 -15.45
CA ALA A 149 9.69 6.54 -15.65
C ALA A 149 8.64 6.51 -14.50
N GLY A 150 8.29 7.69 -13.98
CA GLY A 150 7.61 7.88 -12.69
C GLY A 150 8.61 7.99 -11.55
N SER A 151 8.52 9.05 -10.75
CA SER A 151 9.43 9.27 -9.61
C SER A 151 8.88 10.32 -8.64
N GLY A 152 9.48 10.38 -7.46
CA GLY A 152 9.44 11.55 -6.58
C GLY A 152 10.58 12.50 -6.93
N ILE A 153 10.28 13.77 -7.09
CA ILE A 153 11.28 14.85 -7.15
C ILE A 153 11.12 15.78 -5.94
N LYS A 154 12.18 16.44 -5.51
CA LYS A 154 12.11 17.48 -4.47
C LYS A 154 12.31 18.86 -5.09
N VAL A 155 11.53 19.83 -4.62
CA VAL A 155 11.56 21.24 -5.04
C VAL A 155 11.34 22.10 -3.79
N GLY A 156 12.36 22.82 -3.33
CA GLY A 156 12.37 23.44 -2.00
C GLY A 156 12.07 22.40 -0.92
N ARG A 157 11.18 22.72 0.02
CA ARG A 157 10.68 21.76 1.03
C ARG A 157 9.76 20.67 0.49
N PHE A 158 9.18 20.83 -0.69
CA PHE A 158 8.13 19.96 -1.21
C PHE A 158 8.70 18.71 -1.88
N SER A 159 7.97 17.59 -1.75
CA SER A 159 8.16 16.42 -2.61
C SER A 159 7.00 16.33 -3.60
N LEU A 160 7.31 16.12 -4.88
CA LEU A 160 6.33 15.98 -5.95
C LEU A 160 6.40 14.57 -6.49
N ARG A 161 5.29 13.83 -6.40
CA ARG A 161 5.16 12.53 -7.04
C ARG A 161 4.59 12.69 -8.44
N LEU A 162 5.37 12.26 -9.43
CA LEU A 162 4.96 12.15 -10.83
C LEU A 162 4.28 10.79 -11.02
N SER A 163 2.95 10.79 -10.91
CA SER A 163 2.14 9.58 -10.90
C SER A 163 1.57 9.31 -12.28
N HIS A 164 2.00 8.23 -12.95
CA HIS A 164 1.45 7.90 -14.27
C HIS A 164 0.08 7.24 -14.18
N GLN A 165 -0.04 6.01 -13.65
CA GLN A 165 -1.30 5.27 -13.46
C GLN A 165 -2.25 5.22 -14.69
N ARG A 166 -1.74 5.51 -15.90
CA ARG A 166 -2.51 5.81 -17.13
C ARG A 166 -3.46 7.03 -17.01
N PHE A 167 -3.38 7.77 -15.91
CA PHE A 167 -4.07 9.03 -15.62
C PHE A 167 -3.05 9.97 -14.96
N PRO A 168 -2.14 10.55 -15.77
CA PRO A 168 -0.97 11.24 -15.27
C PRO A 168 -1.33 12.43 -14.39
N ALA A 169 -0.60 12.59 -13.29
CA ALA A 169 -0.79 13.67 -12.33
C ALA A 169 0.48 14.00 -11.55
N ILE A 170 0.54 15.22 -11.04
CA ILE A 170 1.49 15.66 -10.02
C ILE A 170 0.76 15.65 -8.69
N ILE A 171 1.33 14.96 -7.69
CA ILE A 171 0.84 15.03 -6.31
C ILE A 171 1.91 15.69 -5.46
N VAL A 172 1.51 16.73 -4.73
CA VAL A 172 2.40 17.53 -3.88
C VAL A 172 2.30 17.05 -2.45
N PHE A 173 3.48 16.84 -1.86
CA PHE A 173 3.67 16.50 -0.46
C PHE A 173 4.40 17.64 0.22
N ASP A 174 3.85 18.12 1.33
CA ASP A 174 4.42 19.14 2.19
C ASP A 174 4.74 18.52 3.56
N PRO A 175 6.03 18.47 3.98
CA PRO A 175 6.38 18.02 5.32
C PRO A 175 5.76 18.87 6.44
N GLN A 176 5.26 20.06 6.13
CA GLN A 176 4.56 20.96 7.06
C GLN A 176 3.03 20.89 6.95
N SER A 177 2.49 19.87 6.26
CA SER A 177 1.04 19.69 6.11
C SER A 177 0.31 19.76 7.47
N PRO A 178 -0.76 20.57 7.61
CA PRO A 178 -1.52 20.65 8.85
C PRO A 178 -2.17 19.31 9.22
N ARG A 179 -2.32 18.39 8.25
CA ARG A 179 -2.92 17.07 8.47
C ARG A 179 -2.13 16.20 9.45
N PHE A 180 -0.82 16.43 9.61
CA PHE A 180 -0.04 15.74 10.65
C PHE A 180 -0.59 16.00 12.06
N LYS A 181 -1.04 17.24 12.32
CA LYS A 181 -1.65 17.62 13.62
C LYS A 181 -3.04 17.04 13.82
N LEU A 182 -3.72 16.64 12.74
CA LEU A 182 -5.05 16.05 12.77
C LEU A 182 -5.01 14.52 12.94
N TYR A 183 -3.81 13.92 12.95
CA TYR A 183 -3.64 12.49 13.10
C TYR A 183 -4.04 12.01 14.51
N LYS A 184 -4.96 11.05 14.57
CA LYS A 184 -5.52 10.45 15.79
C LYS A 184 -5.03 9.02 16.04
N GLY A 185 -4.04 8.55 15.29
CA GLY A 185 -3.59 7.16 15.33
C GLY A 185 -4.34 6.25 14.36
N MET A 186 -3.78 5.06 14.13
CA MET A 186 -4.46 3.98 13.41
C MET A 186 -5.12 3.01 14.39
N ARG A 187 -6.26 2.48 13.98
CA ARG A 187 -6.98 1.43 14.71
C ARG A 187 -6.83 0.10 13.98
N TRP A 188 -6.65 -0.96 14.76
CA TRP A 188 -6.44 -2.32 14.25
C TRP A 188 -7.31 -3.29 15.03
N PHE A 189 -7.80 -4.32 14.36
CA PHE A 189 -8.36 -5.46 15.07
C PHE A 189 -7.24 -6.20 15.83
N THR A 190 -7.60 -6.80 16.96
CA THR A 190 -6.76 -7.79 17.63
C THR A 190 -6.39 -8.90 16.63
N PRO A 191 -5.11 -9.27 16.49
CA PRO A 191 -4.72 -10.32 15.56
C PRO A 191 -5.45 -11.64 15.80
N ASP A 192 -5.90 -12.27 14.72
CA ASP A 192 -6.51 -13.59 14.73
C ASP A 192 -5.84 -14.42 13.62
N LEU A 193 -5.04 -15.41 14.02
CA LEU A 193 -4.21 -16.20 13.11
C LEU A 193 -5.04 -17.19 12.28
N SER A 194 -6.33 -17.38 12.58
CA SER A 194 -7.24 -18.11 11.68
C SER A 194 -7.47 -17.37 10.35
N TYR A 195 -7.10 -16.08 10.27
CA TYR A 195 -7.08 -15.30 9.05
C TYR A 195 -5.72 -15.33 8.30
N HIS A 196 -4.75 -16.13 8.77
CA HIS A 196 -3.52 -16.43 8.05
C HIS A 196 -3.72 -17.69 7.21
N ILE A 197 -3.99 -17.51 5.91
CA ILE A 197 -4.48 -18.58 5.04
C ILE A 197 -3.44 -18.90 3.98
N VAL A 198 -3.06 -20.17 3.87
CA VAL A 198 -2.25 -20.66 2.75
C VAL A 198 -3.16 -21.26 1.69
N THR A 199 -3.10 -20.74 0.47
CA THR A 199 -3.92 -21.24 -0.65
C THR A 199 -3.18 -21.08 -1.99
N ALA A 200 -3.61 -21.82 -3.01
CA ALA A 200 -3.05 -21.73 -4.35
C ALA A 200 -3.77 -20.65 -5.17
N LEU A 201 -3.03 -20.01 -6.07
CA LEU A 201 -3.62 -19.16 -7.10
C LEU A 201 -4.14 -20.05 -8.23
N THR A 202 -5.45 -20.09 -8.44
CA THR A 202 -6.02 -20.65 -9.67
C THR A 202 -5.88 -19.62 -10.78
N ASN A 203 -4.92 -19.83 -11.68
CA ASN A 203 -4.67 -18.94 -12.81
C ASN A 203 -5.90 -18.81 -13.71
N ASN A 204 -6.13 -17.60 -14.21
CA ASN A 204 -7.11 -17.36 -15.26
C ASN A 204 -6.55 -17.90 -16.60
N PRO A 205 -7.14 -18.96 -17.20
CA PRO A 205 -6.63 -19.53 -18.44
C PRO A 205 -6.85 -18.62 -19.66
N LYS A 206 -7.70 -17.58 -19.51
CA LYS A 206 -8.01 -16.61 -20.55
C LYS A 206 -7.86 -15.21 -19.98
N PRO A 207 -6.63 -14.65 -19.91
CA PRO A 207 -6.41 -13.32 -19.37
C PRO A 207 -7.11 -12.28 -20.25
N ASP A 208 -8.26 -11.82 -19.79
CA ASP A 208 -9.06 -10.77 -20.39
C ASP A 208 -8.72 -9.41 -19.76
N THR A 209 -8.77 -8.36 -20.59
CA THR A 209 -8.67 -6.99 -20.06
C THR A 209 -10.00 -6.64 -19.38
N THR A 210 -9.94 -6.32 -18.09
CA THR A 210 -11.07 -5.82 -17.30
C THR A 210 -10.91 -4.33 -17.00
N ILE A 211 -11.98 -3.70 -16.50
CA ILE A 211 -11.95 -2.32 -16.04
C ILE A 211 -12.17 -2.29 -14.53
N ILE A 212 -11.24 -1.66 -13.81
CA ILE A 212 -11.41 -1.28 -12.41
C ILE A 212 -11.66 0.22 -12.33
N LEU A 213 -12.75 0.61 -11.67
CA LEU A 213 -13.02 2.02 -11.37
C LEU A 213 -12.10 2.50 -10.26
N SER A 214 -11.86 3.81 -10.21
CA SER A 214 -11.12 4.43 -9.13
C SER A 214 -11.96 5.42 -8.34
N THR A 215 -11.46 5.80 -7.16
CA THR A 215 -12.03 6.86 -6.32
C THR A 215 -12.07 8.25 -6.97
N ARG A 216 -11.45 8.41 -8.14
CA ARG A 216 -11.51 9.65 -8.94
C ARG A 216 -12.34 9.49 -10.23
N GLY A 217 -13.13 8.43 -10.34
CA GLY A 217 -13.98 8.16 -11.51
C GLY A 217 -13.23 7.60 -12.73
N ASN A 218 -11.93 7.31 -12.60
CA ASN A 218 -11.11 6.82 -13.72
C ASN A 218 -11.41 5.36 -14.01
N ARG A 219 -11.48 5.01 -15.30
CA ARG A 219 -11.64 3.64 -15.79
C ARG A 219 -10.27 3.03 -16.07
N ARG A 220 -9.72 2.30 -15.10
CA ARG A 220 -8.35 1.75 -15.17
C ARG A 220 -8.39 0.37 -15.78
N ARG A 221 -7.60 0.15 -16.83
CA ARG A 221 -7.44 -1.17 -17.43
C ARG A 221 -6.68 -2.09 -16.48
N ALA A 222 -7.15 -3.32 -16.39
CA ALA A 222 -6.56 -4.36 -15.56
C ALA A 222 -6.63 -5.71 -16.28
N VAL A 223 -5.95 -6.71 -15.73
CA VAL A 223 -6.10 -8.12 -16.10
C VAL A 223 -6.46 -8.89 -14.84
N ARG A 224 -7.43 -9.78 -14.99
CA ARG A 224 -7.70 -10.82 -14.00
C ARG A 224 -6.61 -11.88 -14.07
N VAL A 225 -5.77 -11.95 -13.05
CA VAL A 225 -4.69 -12.94 -12.95
C VAL A 225 -5.25 -14.31 -12.61
N GLY A 226 -6.25 -14.36 -11.75
CA GLY A 226 -6.83 -15.61 -11.27
C GLY A 226 -7.64 -15.41 -10.01
N TRP A 227 -7.82 -16.49 -9.26
CA TRP A 227 -8.60 -16.50 -8.04
C TRP A 227 -7.89 -17.23 -6.91
N PHE A 228 -8.13 -16.76 -5.70
CA PHE A 228 -7.84 -17.48 -4.47
C PHE A 228 -9.15 -17.97 -3.87
N ASP A 229 -9.26 -19.29 -3.73
CA ASP A 229 -10.34 -19.94 -3.01
C ASP A 229 -9.89 -20.30 -1.60
N PHE A 230 -10.71 -19.98 -0.62
CA PHE A 230 -10.41 -20.24 0.79
C PHE A 230 -11.69 -20.32 1.63
N LYS A 231 -11.56 -20.65 2.91
CA LYS A 231 -12.68 -20.68 3.85
C LYS A 231 -12.42 -19.74 5.02
N ILE A 232 -13.47 -19.01 5.43
CA ILE A 232 -13.49 -18.25 6.67
C ILE A 232 -14.60 -18.83 7.53
N LYS A 233 -14.25 -19.41 8.68
CA LYS A 233 -15.22 -20.03 9.62
C LYS A 233 -16.18 -21.00 8.90
N GLY A 234 -15.62 -21.86 8.05
CA GLY A 234 -16.38 -22.83 7.24
C GLY A 234 -17.08 -22.27 5.99
N THR A 235 -17.19 -20.94 5.85
CA THR A 235 -17.82 -20.31 4.68
C THR A 235 -16.83 -20.20 3.52
N SER A 236 -17.16 -20.80 2.37
CA SER A 236 -16.37 -20.68 1.14
C SER A 236 -16.34 -19.22 0.66
N CYS A 237 -15.14 -18.74 0.39
CA CYS A 237 -14.82 -17.39 -0.06
C CYS A 237 -13.93 -17.47 -1.29
N ARG A 238 -14.05 -16.47 -2.16
CA ARG A 238 -13.20 -16.32 -3.34
C ARG A 238 -12.79 -14.85 -3.46
N LEU A 239 -11.52 -14.62 -3.77
CA LEU A 239 -11.01 -13.31 -4.17
C LEU A 239 -10.32 -13.40 -5.53
N GLU A 240 -10.69 -12.51 -6.43
CA GLU A 240 -9.98 -12.24 -7.66
C GLU A 240 -8.65 -11.52 -7.38
N ALA A 241 -7.59 -12.00 -8.00
CA ALA A 241 -6.31 -11.33 -8.09
C ALA A 241 -6.26 -10.44 -9.33
N THR A 242 -6.06 -9.13 -9.14
CA THR A 242 -6.11 -8.17 -10.25
C THR A 242 -4.77 -7.47 -10.44
N ARG A 243 -4.26 -7.49 -11.67
CA ARG A 243 -3.10 -6.71 -12.09
C ARG A 243 -3.54 -5.47 -12.87
N LEU A 244 -3.14 -4.29 -12.41
CA LEU A 244 -3.40 -3.04 -13.13
C LEU A 244 -2.42 -2.91 -14.32
N LEU A 245 -2.93 -2.50 -15.49
CA LEU A 245 -2.13 -2.32 -16.70
C LEU A 245 -1.52 -0.91 -16.75
N GLU A 246 -0.61 -0.64 -15.81
CA GLU A 246 -0.01 0.67 -15.59
C GLU A 246 1.51 0.62 -15.69
N PRO A 247 2.16 1.74 -16.06
CA PRO A 247 3.61 1.78 -16.08
C PRO A 247 4.23 1.44 -14.72
N GLY A 248 5.28 0.62 -14.76
CA GLY A 248 5.98 0.15 -13.57
C GLY A 248 5.28 -0.97 -12.79
N VAL A 249 4.14 -1.49 -13.26
CA VAL A 249 3.50 -2.69 -12.68
C VAL A 249 4.00 -3.93 -13.44
N GLY A 250 4.76 -4.78 -12.75
CA GLY A 250 5.33 -6.01 -13.34
C GLY A 250 4.29 -7.08 -13.63
N GLU A 251 4.61 -8.04 -14.49
CA GLU A 251 3.69 -9.12 -14.91
C GLU A 251 3.21 -10.01 -13.76
N LYS A 252 4.05 -10.18 -12.75
CA LYS A 252 3.75 -10.96 -11.53
C LYS A 252 3.16 -10.11 -10.40
N GLU A 253 3.03 -8.80 -10.58
CA GLU A 253 2.45 -7.92 -9.58
C GLU A 253 0.92 -7.91 -9.73
N PHE A 254 0.21 -8.13 -8.63
CA PHE A 254 -1.24 -8.03 -8.55
C PHE A 254 -1.64 -7.61 -7.14
N GLY A 255 -2.86 -7.08 -7.00
CA GLY A 255 -3.44 -6.75 -5.71
C GLY A 255 -4.76 -7.47 -5.48
N LEU A 256 -5.09 -7.69 -4.21
CA LEU A 256 -6.42 -8.13 -3.79
C LEU A 256 -7.15 -6.94 -3.21
N PHE A 257 -8.07 -6.37 -4.00
CA PHE A 257 -8.94 -5.28 -3.57
C PHE A 257 -10.28 -5.86 -3.18
N PHE A 258 -10.72 -5.69 -1.94
CA PHE A 258 -11.93 -6.37 -1.46
C PHE A 258 -12.78 -5.51 -0.54
N THR A 259 -14.06 -5.89 -0.47
CA THR A 259 -14.99 -5.46 0.58
C THR A 259 -15.47 -6.68 1.33
N ASP A 260 -15.90 -6.50 2.57
CA ASP A 260 -16.44 -7.56 3.40
C ASP A 260 -17.58 -7.05 4.28
N ALA A 261 -18.18 -7.90 5.13
CA ALA A 261 -19.32 -7.49 5.94
C ALA A 261 -19.00 -6.41 7.01
N THR A 262 -17.72 -6.09 7.23
CA THR A 262 -17.27 -4.98 8.08
C THR A 262 -17.17 -3.63 7.35
N THR A 263 -17.12 -3.63 6.01
CA THR A 263 -16.93 -2.43 5.18
C THR A 263 -18.03 -1.40 5.44
N GLY A 264 -17.63 -0.15 5.69
CA GLY A 264 -18.53 0.96 6.00
C GLY A 264 -19.16 0.93 7.40
N LYS A 265 -18.75 -0.03 8.25
CA LYS A 265 -19.23 -0.17 9.64
C LYS A 265 -18.09 -0.14 10.64
N GLN A 266 -17.05 -0.94 10.38
CA GLN A 266 -15.87 -1.06 11.24
C GLN A 266 -14.56 -0.81 10.47
N THR A 267 -14.62 -0.88 9.14
CA THR A 267 -13.49 -0.71 8.21
C THR A 267 -13.85 0.29 7.12
N TYR A 268 -12.84 0.84 6.45
CA TYR A 268 -12.99 1.91 5.47
C TYR A 268 -14.09 1.61 4.43
N SER A 269 -14.91 2.62 4.14
CA SER A 269 -16.18 2.50 3.41
C SER A 269 -16.03 2.04 1.95
N VAL A 270 -14.91 2.35 1.30
CA VAL A 270 -14.63 1.93 -0.09
C VAL A 270 -14.09 0.49 -0.15
N GLY A 271 -13.48 0.00 0.93
CA GLY A 271 -12.87 -1.32 1.04
C GLY A 271 -11.37 -1.30 1.30
N ARG A 272 -10.79 -2.48 1.46
CA ARG A 272 -9.41 -2.69 1.93
C ARG A 272 -8.60 -3.48 0.91
N TYR A 273 -7.28 -3.35 1.01
CA TYR A 273 -6.34 -4.06 0.14
C TYR A 273 -5.59 -5.13 0.92
N LEU A 274 -5.21 -6.19 0.22
CA LEU A 274 -4.36 -7.26 0.72
C LEU A 274 -3.34 -7.62 -0.37
N ASP A 275 -2.09 -7.79 0.05
CA ASP A 275 -1.02 -8.28 -0.81
C ASP A 275 -0.76 -9.75 -0.48
N ALA A 276 -0.90 -10.62 -1.48
CA ALA A 276 -0.62 -12.06 -1.32
C ALA A 276 0.90 -12.29 -1.27
N LYS A 277 1.40 -13.01 -0.27
CA LYS A 277 2.84 -13.32 -0.16
C LYS A 277 3.12 -14.68 -0.82
N PRO A 278 3.95 -14.76 -1.87
CA PRO A 278 4.27 -16.04 -2.50
C PRO A 278 5.09 -16.93 -1.55
N LEU A 279 4.90 -18.24 -1.65
CA LEU A 279 5.68 -19.27 -0.98
C LEU A 279 6.57 -20.03 -2.00
N PRO A 280 7.66 -20.67 -1.55
CA PRO A 280 8.55 -21.43 -2.44
C PRO A 280 7.87 -22.57 -3.20
N ASP A 281 6.78 -23.12 -2.67
CA ASP A 281 6.02 -24.23 -3.25
C ASP A 281 4.95 -23.77 -4.27
N GLY A 282 4.93 -22.47 -4.63
CA GLY A 282 3.98 -21.90 -5.58
C GLY A 282 2.62 -21.53 -5.00
N ARG A 283 2.36 -21.80 -3.71
CA ARG A 283 1.18 -21.27 -2.99
C ARG A 283 1.43 -19.84 -2.55
N TYR A 284 0.40 -19.24 -1.96
CA TYR A 284 0.43 -17.89 -1.41
C TYR A 284 -0.16 -17.87 -0.01
N VAL A 285 0.37 -16.98 0.82
CA VAL A 285 -0.24 -16.57 2.08
C VAL A 285 -1.14 -15.38 1.82
N LEU A 286 -2.42 -15.55 2.14
CA LEU A 286 -3.40 -14.47 2.33
C LEU A 286 -3.54 -14.20 3.82
N ASP A 287 -2.88 -13.14 4.28
CA ASP A 287 -2.89 -12.77 5.71
C ASP A 287 -3.76 -11.53 5.93
N PHE A 288 -5.03 -11.72 6.30
CA PHE A 288 -5.91 -10.58 6.51
C PHE A 288 -5.55 -9.74 7.75
N ASN A 289 -4.66 -10.21 8.64
CA ASN A 289 -4.11 -9.35 9.70
C ASN A 289 -3.24 -8.21 9.14
N MET A 290 -2.80 -8.36 7.89
CA MET A 290 -2.02 -7.38 7.14
C MET A 290 -2.85 -6.58 6.13
N CYS A 291 -4.18 -6.79 6.05
CA CYS A 291 -4.99 -5.96 5.17
C CYS A 291 -5.03 -4.50 5.65
N TYR A 292 -5.11 -3.56 4.71
CA TYR A 292 -4.88 -2.14 4.95
C TYR A 292 -5.84 -1.26 4.19
N ASP A 293 -6.03 -0.06 4.71
CA ASP A 293 -6.79 0.99 4.05
C ASP A 293 -5.95 1.59 2.91
N PRO A 294 -6.53 1.82 1.73
CA PRO A 294 -5.85 2.52 0.66
C PRO A 294 -5.51 3.96 1.04
N ALA A 295 -4.52 4.54 0.36
CA ALA A 295 -4.11 5.93 0.60
C ALA A 295 -5.26 6.94 0.49
N CYS A 296 -6.31 6.65 -0.29
CA CYS A 296 -7.49 7.51 -0.39
C CYS A 296 -8.32 7.59 0.90
N ALA A 297 -8.17 6.65 1.83
CA ALA A 297 -8.76 6.76 3.17
C ALA A 297 -8.16 7.90 4.00
N TYR A 298 -6.97 8.37 3.61
CA TYR A 298 -6.22 9.41 4.30
C TYR A 298 -6.12 10.71 3.51
N SER A 299 -6.32 10.70 2.19
CA SER A 299 -6.18 11.89 1.33
C SER A 299 -6.89 11.71 -0.02
N ASP A 300 -7.62 12.74 -0.46
CA ASP A 300 -8.41 12.76 -1.70
C ASP A 300 -7.51 12.98 -2.93
N HIS A 301 -6.23 13.29 -2.68
CA HIS A 301 -5.18 13.43 -3.68
C HIS A 301 -4.69 12.09 -4.25
N TYR A 302 -5.26 10.96 -3.80
CA TYR A 302 -4.96 9.63 -4.33
C TYR A 302 -6.04 9.10 -5.27
N ASN A 303 -5.58 8.42 -6.33
CA ASN A 303 -6.40 7.73 -7.31
C ASN A 303 -6.32 6.23 -7.03
N CYS A 304 -7.24 5.72 -6.22
CA CYS A 304 -7.17 4.36 -5.68
C CYS A 304 -8.18 3.43 -6.38
N PRO A 305 -7.79 2.18 -6.71
CA PRO A 305 -8.71 1.14 -7.18
C PRO A 305 -9.93 0.94 -6.26
N ILE A 306 -11.13 0.91 -6.81
CA ILE A 306 -12.31 0.48 -6.08
C ILE A 306 -12.39 -1.05 -6.21
N PRO A 307 -12.55 -1.80 -5.09
CA PRO A 307 -12.75 -3.24 -5.15
C PRO A 307 -13.86 -3.63 -6.13
N PRO A 308 -13.61 -4.61 -7.03
CA PRO A 308 -14.65 -5.10 -7.94
C PRO A 308 -15.77 -5.78 -7.17
N ARG A 309 -16.97 -5.84 -7.76
CA ARG A 309 -18.16 -6.42 -7.12
C ARG A 309 -17.95 -7.90 -6.76
N GLU A 310 -17.18 -8.60 -7.59
CA GLU A 310 -16.80 -10.00 -7.46
C GLU A 310 -15.96 -10.24 -6.19
N ASN A 311 -15.22 -9.23 -5.72
CA ASN A 311 -14.42 -9.29 -4.49
C ASN A 311 -15.18 -8.78 -3.26
N ARG A 312 -16.51 -8.90 -3.26
CA ARG A 312 -17.34 -8.65 -2.08
C ARG A 312 -17.52 -9.95 -1.29
N LEU A 313 -16.78 -10.08 -0.20
CA LEU A 313 -16.92 -11.18 0.75
C LEU A 313 -18.18 -10.98 1.60
N LYS A 314 -19.00 -12.04 1.74
CA LYS A 314 -20.21 -11.99 2.58
C LYS A 314 -19.92 -12.13 4.08
N VAL A 315 -18.73 -12.62 4.42
CA VAL A 315 -18.27 -12.82 5.79
C VAL A 315 -17.68 -11.53 6.37
N ALA A 316 -17.66 -11.40 7.70
CA ALA A 316 -16.95 -10.32 8.37
C ALA A 316 -15.48 -10.70 8.58
N ILE A 317 -14.57 -9.89 8.05
CA ILE A 317 -13.12 -10.05 8.24
C ILE A 317 -12.66 -9.08 9.34
N ARG A 318 -12.72 -9.53 10.60
CA ARG A 318 -12.28 -8.76 11.77
C ARG A 318 -10.79 -8.97 12.05
N ALA A 319 -9.98 -8.70 11.05
CA ALA A 319 -8.52 -8.73 11.08
C ALA A 319 -7.98 -7.53 10.28
N GLY A 320 -6.77 -7.09 10.60
CA GLY A 320 -6.11 -5.98 9.93
C GLY A 320 -6.64 -4.62 10.33
N GLN A 321 -6.51 -3.66 9.41
CA GLN A 321 -6.82 -2.26 9.66
C GLN A 321 -8.34 -2.03 9.81
N MET A 322 -8.70 -1.21 10.81
CA MET A 322 -10.03 -0.64 10.99
C MET A 322 -10.11 0.74 10.33
N ASP A 323 -11.33 1.29 10.22
CA ASP A 323 -11.54 2.60 9.60
C ASP A 323 -10.65 3.69 10.23
N ALA A 324 -9.92 4.39 9.37
CA ALA A 324 -9.03 5.47 9.75
C ALA A 324 -9.78 6.77 10.13
N HIS A 325 -11.06 6.94 9.74
CA HIS A 325 -11.90 8.12 10.07
C HIS A 325 -11.26 9.49 9.71
N TYR A 326 -10.45 9.58 8.65
CA TYR A 326 -9.82 10.86 8.23
C TYR A 326 -10.55 11.59 7.09
N MET A 327 -11.55 10.94 6.48
CA MET A 327 -12.31 11.49 5.35
C MET A 327 -13.77 11.79 5.67
N HIS A 328 -14.16 11.68 6.94
CA HIS A 328 -15.50 11.94 7.45
C HIS A 328 -15.40 12.62 8.82
#